data_AF-A0A498H5B1-F1
#
_entry.id   AF-A0A498H5B1-F1
#
_cell.length_a   1.000
_cell.length_b   1.000
_cell.length_c   1.000
_cell.angle_alpha   90.00
_cell.angle_beta   90.00
_cell.angle_gamma   90.00
#
_symmetry.space_group_name_H-M   'P 1'
#
loop_
_entity.id
_entity.type
_entity.pdbx_description
1 polymer ?
#
loop_
_entity_poly.entity_id
_entity_poly.type
_entity_poly.pdbx_seq_one_letter_code
_entity_poly.pdbx_strand_id
1 'polypeptide(L)'
;DRYADYNPHYKCKMDKAHITMIGTLPIYMTHTKGAANDSPELKKHIDVLVKMGVDIDTYALDGGYDSFNNHADVWYKLKAKPVIAYSSDSKVQNEGTMKRIDHWVNKMWKIVGSIHMKYEKKLRFLYENGRKKQIGMHLRNENIEDEGFEEEYSKRAECERIHKNIKWTVKFDVRG
;
A
#
# COMPACT_ATOMS: atom_id res chain seq x y z
N ASP A 1 15.98 -15.93 18.97
CA ASP A 1 15.22 -15.13 19.98
C ASP A 1 16.01 -14.33 21.01
N ARG A 2 17.27 -14.65 21.35
CA ARG A 2 18.03 -13.85 22.35
C ARG A 2 18.09 -12.35 22.01
N TYR A 3 18.22 -12.04 20.73
CA TYR A 3 18.40 -10.67 20.19
C TYR A 3 17.17 -10.10 19.48
N ALA A 4 16.06 -10.83 19.45
CA ALA A 4 14.85 -10.39 18.78
C ALA A 4 14.11 -9.32 19.62
N ASP A 5 13.59 -8.31 18.95
CA ASP A 5 12.83 -7.23 19.58
C ASP A 5 11.49 -7.76 20.08
N TYR A 6 11.00 -7.21 21.20
CA TYR A 6 9.64 -7.50 21.68
C TYR A 6 8.63 -6.71 20.85
N ASN A 7 7.73 -7.41 20.17
CA ASN A 7 6.64 -6.79 19.43
C ASN A 7 5.40 -6.63 20.35
N PRO A 8 4.93 -5.40 20.62
CA PRO A 8 3.81 -5.18 21.54
C PRO A 8 2.45 -5.65 21.01
N HIS A 9 2.28 -5.71 19.68
CA HIS A 9 1.04 -6.17 19.05
C HIS A 9 0.89 -7.69 19.19
N TYR A 10 1.96 -8.44 18.91
CA TYR A 10 1.97 -9.92 19.01
C TYR A 10 2.36 -10.43 20.41
N LYS A 11 2.79 -9.54 21.30
CA LYS A 11 3.19 -9.82 22.68
C LYS A 11 4.30 -10.87 22.80
N CYS A 12 5.18 -10.97 21.81
CA CYS A 12 6.30 -11.92 21.78
C CYS A 12 7.56 -11.29 21.22
N LYS A 13 8.72 -11.91 21.50
CA LYS A 13 9.96 -11.59 20.80
C LYS A 13 9.91 -12.20 19.41
N MET A 14 10.15 -11.40 18.39
CA MET A 14 10.10 -11.87 17.01
C MET A 14 10.92 -10.98 16.10
N ASP A 15 11.23 -11.51 14.93
CA ASP A 15 11.58 -10.74 13.75
C ASP A 15 10.40 -10.70 12.78
N LYS A 16 10.43 -9.80 11.80
CA LYS A 16 9.37 -9.61 10.81
C LYS A 16 9.87 -9.98 9.41
N ALA A 17 9.08 -10.78 8.73
CA ALA A 17 9.23 -11.03 7.30
C ALA A 17 8.12 -10.27 6.55
N HIS A 18 8.52 -9.38 5.65
CA HIS A 18 7.65 -8.74 4.67
C HIS A 18 7.77 -9.54 3.38
N ILE A 19 6.67 -10.12 2.89
CA ILE A 19 6.67 -10.96 1.70
C ILE A 19 5.71 -10.35 0.68
N THR A 20 6.21 -10.06 -0.51
CA THR A 20 5.37 -9.70 -1.66
C THR A 20 5.00 -10.94 -2.44
N MET A 21 3.69 -11.06 -2.67
CA MET A 21 3.07 -12.09 -3.49
C MET A 21 2.49 -11.44 -4.76
N ILE A 22 2.54 -12.16 -5.88
CA ILE A 22 1.66 -11.92 -7.04
C ILE A 22 0.85 -13.20 -7.24
N GLY A 23 -0.47 -13.09 -7.07
CA GLY A 23 -1.32 -14.26 -6.92
C GLY A 23 -0.77 -15.16 -5.80
N THR A 24 -0.43 -16.39 -6.15
CA THR A 24 0.09 -17.40 -5.21
C THR A 24 1.61 -17.47 -5.12
N LEU A 25 2.34 -16.65 -5.88
CA LEU A 25 3.78 -16.75 -6.00
C LEU A 25 4.51 -15.73 -5.11
N PRO A 26 5.38 -16.16 -4.19
CA PRO A 26 6.27 -15.25 -3.46
C PRO A 26 7.39 -14.80 -4.38
N ILE A 27 7.49 -13.49 -4.62
CA ILE A 27 8.45 -12.94 -5.59
C ILE A 27 9.55 -12.10 -4.94
N TYR A 28 9.28 -11.54 -3.76
CA TYR A 28 10.27 -10.74 -3.04
C TYR A 28 9.99 -10.77 -1.55
N MET A 29 11.06 -10.76 -0.76
CA MET A 29 10.98 -10.78 0.69
C MET A 29 12.08 -9.90 1.29
N THR A 30 11.73 -9.21 2.36
CA THR A 30 12.70 -8.58 3.26
C THR A 30 12.50 -9.08 4.68
N HIS A 31 13.59 -9.08 5.43
CA HIS A 31 13.61 -9.42 6.85
C HIS A 31 14.00 -8.19 7.66
N THR A 32 13.23 -7.89 8.70
CA THR A 32 13.43 -6.73 9.58
C THR A 32 13.26 -7.15 11.03
N LYS A 33 13.62 -6.26 11.95
CA LYS A 33 13.39 -6.49 13.39
C LYS A 33 11.90 -6.49 13.72
N GLY A 34 11.53 -7.15 14.82
CA GLY A 34 10.14 -7.27 15.28
C GLY A 34 9.34 -5.99 15.37
N ALA A 35 9.98 -4.85 15.67
CA ALA A 35 9.32 -3.55 15.82
C ALA A 35 9.29 -2.68 14.54
N ALA A 36 9.82 -3.18 13.42
CA ALA A 36 9.84 -2.42 12.17
C ALA A 36 8.42 -2.07 11.69
N ASN A 37 8.26 -0.84 11.17
CA ASN A 37 7.01 -0.38 10.59
C ASN A 37 6.87 -0.94 9.17
N ASP A 38 5.66 -1.31 8.77
CA ASP A 38 5.38 -1.97 7.51
C ASP A 38 5.44 -0.97 6.33
N SER A 39 4.98 0.27 6.53
CA SER A 39 4.93 1.29 5.47
C SER A 39 6.28 1.64 4.82
N PRO A 40 7.39 1.86 5.57
CA PRO A 40 8.70 2.09 4.97
C PRO A 40 9.21 0.93 4.10
N GLU A 41 8.89 -0.31 4.46
CA GLU A 41 9.34 -1.50 3.72
C GLU A 41 8.59 -1.65 2.39
N LEU A 42 7.31 -1.27 2.33
CA LEU A 42 6.53 -1.34 1.09
C LEU A 42 7.20 -0.60 -0.08
N LYS A 43 7.87 0.53 0.18
CA LYS A 43 8.58 1.26 -0.89
C LYS A 43 9.64 0.40 -1.57
N LYS A 44 10.41 -0.37 -0.80
CA LYS A 44 11.44 -1.28 -1.36
C LYS A 44 10.79 -2.38 -2.20
N HIS A 45 9.66 -2.90 -1.73
CA HIS A 45 8.89 -3.93 -2.43
C HIS A 45 8.33 -3.38 -3.76
N ILE A 46 7.73 -2.19 -3.76
CA ILE A 46 7.25 -1.52 -4.98
C ILE A 46 8.40 -1.30 -5.97
N ASP A 47 9.56 -0.82 -5.51
CA ASP A 47 10.70 -0.57 -6.39
C ASP A 47 11.22 -1.87 -7.06
N VAL A 48 11.11 -3.02 -6.38
CA VAL A 48 11.43 -4.34 -6.99
C VAL A 48 10.39 -4.72 -8.04
N LEU A 49 9.09 -4.57 -7.76
CA LEU A 49 8.03 -4.87 -8.72
C LEU A 49 8.13 -4.04 -10.00
N VAL A 50 8.43 -2.74 -9.86
CA VAL A 50 8.69 -1.85 -10.99
C VAL A 50 9.87 -2.33 -11.82
N LYS A 51 10.98 -2.73 -11.18
CA LYS A 51 12.16 -3.26 -11.88
C LYS A 51 11.88 -4.58 -12.60
N MET A 52 11.01 -5.41 -12.04
CA MET A 52 10.58 -6.66 -12.66
C MET A 52 9.61 -6.44 -13.83
N GLY A 53 9.12 -5.21 -14.05
CA GLY A 53 8.15 -4.90 -15.10
C GLY A 53 6.82 -5.62 -14.89
N VAL A 54 6.43 -5.80 -13.62
CA VAL A 54 5.17 -6.46 -13.25
C VAL A 54 4.00 -5.67 -13.81
N ASP A 55 3.07 -6.39 -14.43
CA ASP A 55 1.78 -5.87 -14.88
C ASP A 55 0.67 -6.52 -14.05
N ILE A 56 0.05 -5.73 -13.18
CA ILE A 56 -1.02 -6.16 -12.27
C ILE A 56 -2.09 -5.08 -12.22
N ASP A 57 -3.35 -5.51 -12.22
CA ASP A 57 -4.48 -4.59 -12.14
C ASP A 57 -4.67 -4.06 -10.71
N THR A 58 -4.38 -4.88 -9.71
CA THR A 58 -4.71 -4.61 -8.31
C THR A 58 -3.59 -5.10 -7.41
N TYR A 59 -3.39 -4.44 -6.27
CA TYR A 59 -2.39 -4.84 -5.31
C TYR A 59 -2.95 -4.80 -3.88
N ALA A 60 -3.19 -6.00 -3.34
CA ALA A 60 -3.86 -6.19 -2.06
C ALA A 60 -2.90 -6.26 -0.88
N LEU A 61 -3.08 -5.37 0.09
CA LEU A 61 -2.20 -5.20 1.27
C LEU A 61 -3.02 -5.27 2.57
N ASP A 62 -2.42 -5.75 3.65
CA ASP A 62 -3.06 -5.70 4.97
C ASP A 62 -3.10 -4.28 5.53
N GLY A 63 -3.89 -4.09 6.59
CA GLY A 63 -4.07 -2.80 7.23
C GLY A 63 -2.82 -2.21 7.88
N GLY A 64 -1.75 -3.00 8.09
CA GLY A 64 -0.45 -2.46 8.53
C GLY A 64 0.17 -1.53 7.48
N TYR A 65 -0.23 -1.68 6.22
CA TYR A 65 0.17 -0.82 5.11
C TYR A 65 -0.84 0.31 4.81
N ASP A 66 -1.92 0.47 5.60
CA ASP A 66 -2.91 1.53 5.37
C ASP A 66 -2.36 2.91 5.71
N SER A 67 -1.69 3.50 4.73
CA SER A 67 -1.27 4.89 4.77
C SER A 67 -1.58 5.54 3.43
N PHE A 68 -2.03 6.80 3.45
CA PHE A 68 -2.32 7.54 2.22
C PHE A 68 -1.14 7.52 1.24
N ASN A 69 0.08 7.61 1.75
CA ASN A 69 1.26 7.57 0.90
C ASN A 69 1.42 6.22 0.19
N ASN A 70 1.06 5.11 0.83
CA ASN A 70 1.15 3.78 0.22
C ASN A 70 0.10 3.60 -0.87
N HIS A 71 -1.15 4.01 -0.62
CA HIS A 71 -2.21 4.01 -1.64
C HIS A 71 -1.75 4.75 -2.91
N ALA A 72 -1.21 5.95 -2.75
CA ALA A 72 -0.71 6.74 -3.87
C ALA A 72 0.51 6.13 -4.56
N ASP A 73 1.45 5.51 -3.82
CA ASP A 73 2.62 4.87 -4.42
C ASP A 73 2.26 3.65 -5.25
N VAL A 74 1.35 2.81 -4.75
CA VAL A 74 0.86 1.63 -5.48
C VAL A 74 0.21 2.08 -6.78
N TRP A 75 -0.73 3.03 -6.70
CA TRP A 75 -1.41 3.57 -7.87
C TRP A 75 -0.44 4.20 -8.88
N TYR A 76 0.46 5.07 -8.44
CA TYR A 76 1.32 5.81 -9.37
C TYR A 76 2.44 4.95 -9.95
N LYS A 77 3.12 4.15 -9.12
CA LYS A 77 4.33 3.42 -9.54
C LYS A 77 4.00 2.08 -10.19
N LEU A 78 3.03 1.35 -9.65
CA LEU A 78 2.63 0.04 -10.18
C LEU A 78 1.51 0.14 -11.21
N LYS A 79 0.86 1.31 -11.34
CA LYS A 79 -0.33 1.50 -12.17
C LYS A 79 -1.47 0.54 -11.81
N ALA A 80 -1.55 0.16 -10.54
CA ALA A 80 -2.49 -0.82 -10.01
C ALA A 80 -3.45 -0.17 -9.00
N LYS A 81 -4.68 -0.67 -8.89
CA LYS A 81 -5.61 -0.29 -7.83
C LYS A 81 -5.06 -0.72 -6.46
N PRO A 82 -4.86 0.19 -5.50
CA PRO A 82 -4.47 -0.18 -4.15
C PRO A 82 -5.66 -0.78 -3.40
N VAL A 83 -5.59 -2.04 -2.99
CA VAL A 83 -6.63 -2.71 -2.20
C VAL A 83 -6.10 -2.96 -0.81
N ILE A 84 -6.06 -1.90 0.02
CA ILE A 84 -5.47 -1.96 1.36
C ILE A 84 -6.58 -1.98 2.38
N ALA A 85 -6.60 -3.00 3.24
CA ALA A 85 -7.57 -3.09 4.32
C ALA A 85 -7.55 -1.83 5.19
N TYR A 86 -8.73 -1.36 5.58
CA TYR A 86 -8.90 -0.21 6.46
C TYR A 86 -9.72 -0.62 7.69
N SER A 87 -9.63 0.15 8.76
CA SER A 87 -10.39 -0.11 9.99
C SER A 87 -11.88 0.21 9.82
N SER A 88 -12.77 -0.46 10.55
CA SER A 88 -14.23 -0.24 10.44
C SER A 88 -14.67 1.17 10.86
N ASP A 89 -13.88 1.88 11.65
CA ASP A 89 -14.09 3.28 12.05
C ASP A 89 -13.50 4.29 11.04
N SER A 90 -12.94 3.80 9.93
CA SER A 90 -12.36 4.64 8.88
C SER A 90 -13.41 5.55 8.25
N LYS A 91 -13.05 6.83 8.11
CA LYS A 91 -13.93 7.85 7.55
C LYS A 91 -13.36 8.41 6.26
N VAL A 92 -14.26 8.74 5.34
CA VAL A 92 -13.98 9.52 4.14
C VAL A 92 -13.27 10.82 4.53
N GLN A 93 -12.12 11.07 3.90
CA GLN A 93 -11.30 12.24 4.14
C GLN A 93 -11.70 13.37 3.19
N ASN A 94 -12.12 14.51 3.74
CA ASN A 94 -12.55 15.66 2.93
C ASN A 94 -11.48 16.10 1.91
N GLU A 95 -10.20 16.13 2.31
CA GLU A 95 -9.08 16.49 1.44
C GLU A 95 -8.85 15.51 0.26
N GLY A 96 -9.40 14.30 0.34
CA GLY A 96 -9.43 13.32 -0.73
C GLY A 96 -10.69 13.36 -1.59
N THR A 97 -11.60 14.32 -1.41
CA THR A 97 -12.78 14.43 -2.28
C THR A 97 -12.41 15.03 -3.63
N MET A 98 -13.16 14.69 -4.68
CA MET A 98 -12.89 15.22 -6.04
C MET A 98 -12.92 16.75 -6.08
N LYS A 99 -13.81 17.40 -5.31
CA LYS A 99 -13.85 18.86 -5.15
C LYS A 99 -12.52 19.42 -4.62
N ARG A 100 -11.88 18.73 -3.67
CA ARG A 100 -10.58 19.14 -3.12
C ARG A 100 -9.43 18.80 -4.07
N ILE A 101 -9.49 17.69 -4.79
CA ILE A 101 -8.55 17.40 -5.88
C ILE A 101 -8.56 18.53 -6.92
N ASP A 102 -9.74 18.95 -7.39
CA ASP A 102 -9.87 20.08 -8.33
C ASP A 102 -9.34 21.39 -7.75
N HIS A 103 -9.62 21.66 -6.47
CA HIS A 103 -9.05 22.81 -5.78
C HIS A 103 -7.52 22.81 -5.79
N TRP A 104 -6.89 21.67 -5.50
CA TRP A 104 -5.43 21.55 -5.48
C TRP A 104 -4.80 21.66 -6.86
N VAL A 105 -5.43 21.06 -7.87
CA VAL A 105 -4.99 21.19 -9.27
C VAL A 105 -5.07 22.66 -9.70
N ASN A 106 -6.18 23.33 -9.42
CA ASN A 106 -6.36 24.74 -9.78
C ASN A 106 -5.39 25.67 -9.05
N LYS A 107 -5.04 25.38 -7.79
CA LYS A 107 -4.01 26.16 -7.07
C LYS A 107 -2.65 26.16 -7.76
N MET A 108 -2.39 25.17 -8.60
CA MET A 108 -1.15 25.00 -9.35
C MET A 108 -1.29 25.47 -10.81
N TRP A 109 -2.25 26.35 -11.13
CA TRP A 109 -2.48 26.85 -12.49
C TRP A 109 -1.25 27.48 -13.15
N LYS A 110 -0.35 28.10 -12.36
CA LYS A 110 0.89 28.71 -12.86
C LYS A 110 1.87 27.71 -13.48
N ILE A 111 1.77 26.43 -13.09
CA ILE A 111 2.59 25.33 -13.60
C ILE A 111 1.74 24.36 -14.43
N VAL A 112 0.73 24.87 -15.12
CA VAL A 112 -0.23 24.18 -16.02
C VAL A 112 -1.42 23.45 -15.37
N GLY A 113 -1.60 23.52 -14.06
CA GLY A 113 -2.75 22.88 -13.38
C GLY A 113 -4.11 23.37 -13.91
N SER A 114 -5.02 22.44 -14.24
CA SER A 114 -6.36 22.77 -14.73
C SER A 114 -7.41 21.76 -14.28
N ILE A 115 -8.57 22.26 -13.81
CA ILE A 115 -9.72 21.42 -13.44
C ILE A 115 -10.33 20.66 -14.62
N HIS A 116 -10.00 21.04 -15.86
CA HIS A 116 -10.49 20.38 -17.06
C HIS A 116 -9.59 19.21 -17.51
N MET A 117 -8.51 18.93 -16.79
CA MET A 117 -7.71 17.73 -17.00
C MET A 117 -8.57 16.47 -16.82
N LYS A 118 -8.23 15.40 -17.54
CA LYS A 118 -8.81 14.07 -17.26
C LYS A 118 -8.48 13.64 -15.82
N TYR A 119 -9.37 12.84 -15.22
CA TYR A 119 -9.23 12.33 -13.85
C TYR A 119 -7.81 11.79 -13.53
N GLU A 120 -7.33 10.83 -14.31
CA GLU A 120 -5.98 10.25 -14.09
C GLU A 120 -4.86 11.29 -14.21
N LYS A 121 -5.01 12.24 -15.15
CA LYS A 121 -4.04 13.32 -15.34
C LYS A 121 -4.02 14.26 -14.14
N LYS A 122 -5.16 14.54 -13.50
CA LYS A 122 -5.24 15.34 -12.27
C LYS A 122 -4.46 14.67 -11.15
N LEU A 123 -4.72 13.39 -10.90
CA LEU A 123 -4.05 12.63 -9.86
C LEU A 123 -2.55 12.55 -10.12
N ARG A 124 -2.14 12.19 -11.34
CA ARG A 124 -0.73 12.14 -11.73
C ARG A 124 -0.03 13.49 -11.52
N PHE A 125 -0.65 14.58 -11.98
CA PHE A 125 -0.12 15.92 -11.82
C PHE A 125 0.07 16.29 -10.34
N LEU A 126 -0.92 15.98 -9.49
CA LEU A 126 -0.79 16.21 -8.06
C LEU A 126 0.32 15.36 -7.42
N TYR A 127 0.53 14.12 -7.89
CA TYR A 127 1.54 13.23 -7.33
C TYR A 127 2.93 13.81 -7.58
N GLU A 128 3.18 14.16 -8.83
CA GLU A 128 4.45 14.72 -9.31
C GLU A 128 4.75 16.07 -8.68
N ASN A 129 3.73 16.83 -8.26
CA ASN A 129 3.86 18.12 -7.59
C ASN A 129 3.73 18.04 -6.06
N GLY A 130 4.05 16.89 -5.46
CA GLY A 130 4.21 16.75 -4.00
C GLY A 130 2.91 16.65 -3.19
N ARG A 131 1.76 16.46 -3.85
CA ARG A 131 0.43 16.29 -3.21
C ARG A 131 0.01 14.82 -3.10
N LYS A 132 1.02 13.94 -2.99
CA LYS A 132 0.85 12.49 -2.84
C LYS A 132 -0.14 12.08 -1.74
N LYS A 133 -0.12 12.76 -0.58
CA LYS A 133 -1.03 12.45 0.53
C LYS A 133 -2.50 12.66 0.16
N GLN A 134 -2.82 13.71 -0.59
CA GLN A 134 -4.21 13.99 -1.03
C GLN A 134 -4.71 12.93 -2.01
N ILE A 135 -3.85 12.45 -2.90
CA ILE A 135 -4.18 11.34 -3.82
C ILE A 135 -4.41 10.06 -3.04
N GLY A 136 -3.56 9.79 -2.06
CA GLY A 136 -3.73 8.66 -1.16
C GLY A 136 -5.04 8.67 -0.40
N MET A 137 -5.46 9.84 0.08
CA MET A 137 -6.77 10.04 0.69
C MET A 137 -7.89 9.77 -0.30
N HIS A 138 -7.75 10.24 -1.55
CA HIS A 138 -8.75 10.02 -2.59
C HIS A 138 -8.94 8.55 -2.92
N LEU A 139 -7.85 7.83 -3.22
CA LEU A 139 -7.86 6.39 -3.53
C LEU A 139 -8.41 5.57 -2.35
N ARG A 140 -8.07 5.93 -1.12
CA ARG A 140 -8.62 5.27 0.06
C ARG A 140 -10.11 5.56 0.26
N ASN A 141 -10.58 6.77 -0.06
CA ASN A 141 -12.00 7.08 -0.03
C ASN A 141 -12.75 6.24 -1.06
N GLU A 142 -12.20 6.08 -2.26
CA GLU A 142 -12.79 5.21 -3.29
C GLU A 142 -12.94 3.79 -2.78
N ASN A 143 -11.93 3.23 -2.10
CA ASN A 143 -12.06 1.91 -1.47
C ASN A 143 -13.15 1.83 -0.38
N ILE A 144 -13.33 2.88 0.42
CA ILE A 144 -14.36 2.92 1.47
C ILE A 144 -15.77 2.99 0.87
N GLU A 145 -15.91 3.70 -0.25
CA GLU A 145 -17.18 3.89 -0.95
C GLU A 145 -17.50 2.76 -1.94
N ASP A 146 -16.53 1.88 -2.22
CA ASP A 146 -16.66 0.74 -3.14
C ASP A 146 -17.33 -0.47 -2.47
N GLU A 147 -18.57 -0.74 -2.85
CA GLU A 147 -19.33 -1.91 -2.37
C GLU A 147 -18.66 -3.25 -2.72
N GLY A 148 -17.82 -3.28 -3.77
CA GLY A 148 -17.07 -4.47 -4.21
C GLY A 148 -15.73 -4.65 -3.50
N PHE A 149 -15.32 -3.73 -2.63
CA PHE A 149 -14.01 -3.77 -1.97
C PHE A 149 -13.76 -5.08 -1.21
N GLU A 150 -14.75 -5.54 -0.44
CA GLU A 150 -14.61 -6.75 0.38
C GLU A 150 -14.44 -8.01 -0.48
N GLU A 151 -15.13 -8.10 -1.61
CA GLU A 151 -14.95 -9.21 -2.56
C GLU A 151 -13.53 -9.21 -3.14
N GLU A 152 -13.05 -8.05 -3.56
CA GLU A 152 -11.71 -7.89 -4.12
C GLU A 152 -10.63 -8.19 -3.08
N TYR A 153 -10.79 -7.69 -1.85
CA TYR A 153 -9.87 -7.93 -0.75
C TYR A 153 -9.86 -9.41 -0.32
N SER A 154 -11.02 -10.10 -0.35
CA SER A 154 -11.13 -11.51 0.04
C SER A 154 -10.24 -12.46 -0.77
N LYS A 155 -9.89 -12.09 -2.01
CA LYS A 155 -8.97 -12.86 -2.88
C LYS A 155 -7.57 -13.01 -2.26
N ARG A 156 -7.21 -12.15 -1.31
CA ARG A 156 -5.97 -12.25 -0.52
C ARG A 156 -5.93 -13.50 0.37
N ALA A 157 -7.06 -14.14 0.69
CA ALA A 157 -7.10 -15.33 1.55
C ALA A 157 -6.15 -16.45 1.06
N GLU A 158 -6.00 -16.60 -0.25
CA GLU A 158 -5.07 -17.58 -0.81
C GLU A 158 -3.60 -17.18 -0.58
N CYS A 159 -3.28 -15.88 -0.73
CA CYS A 159 -1.97 -15.34 -0.41
C CYS A 159 -1.61 -15.59 1.06
N GLU A 160 -2.57 -15.38 1.98
CA GLU A 160 -2.36 -15.59 3.41
C GLU A 160 -2.09 -17.05 3.77
N ARG A 161 -2.77 -17.99 3.11
CA ARG A 161 -2.54 -19.42 3.29
C ARG A 161 -1.09 -19.78 2.94
N ILE A 162 -0.59 -19.27 1.81
CA ILE A 162 0.79 -19.53 1.36
C ILE A 162 1.80 -18.81 2.25
N HIS A 163 1.51 -17.56 2.63
CA HIS A 163 2.33 -16.78 3.55
C HIS A 163 2.51 -17.51 4.89
N LYS A 164 1.44 -18.08 5.46
CA LYS A 164 1.51 -18.89 6.68
C LYS A 164 2.36 -20.15 6.49
N ASN A 165 2.22 -20.84 5.36
CA ASN A 165 3.03 -22.02 5.04
C ASN A 165 4.54 -21.67 4.95
N ILE A 166 4.89 -20.59 4.23
CA ILE A 166 6.28 -20.12 4.12
C ILE A 166 6.84 -19.79 5.49
N LYS A 167 6.11 -19.03 6.32
CA LYS A 167 6.54 -18.65 7.67
C LYS A 167 6.72 -19.83 8.61
N TRP A 168 5.93 -20.89 8.44
CA TRP A 168 6.04 -22.09 9.27
C TRP A 168 7.20 -22.98 8.83
N THR A 169 7.43 -23.09 7.52
CA THR A 169 8.45 -23.96 6.93
C THR A 169 9.83 -23.33 6.98
N VAL A 170 9.93 -22.03 6.72
CA VAL A 170 11.21 -21.31 6.69
C VAL A 170 11.59 -20.89 8.11
N LYS A 171 12.56 -21.59 8.69
CA LYS A 171 13.23 -21.17 9.92
C LYS A 171 14.38 -20.23 9.55
N PHE A 172 14.26 -18.97 9.91
CA PHE A 172 15.35 -18.01 9.75
C PHE A 172 16.40 -18.28 10.82
N ASP A 173 17.56 -18.77 10.42
CA ASP A 173 18.74 -18.83 11.28
C ASP A 173 19.38 -17.44 11.33
N VAL A 174 18.83 -16.58 12.17
CA VAL A 174 19.32 -15.20 12.37
C VAL A 174 20.54 -15.25 13.28
N ARG A 175 21.66 -15.76 12.76
CA ARG A 175 22.97 -15.61 13.43
C ARG A 175 23.43 -14.17 13.26
N GLY A 176 23.12 -13.34 14.25
CA GLY A 176 23.83 -12.10 14.54
C GLY A 176 25.04 -12.40 15.41
#